data_AF-A0A3B7PPM1-F1
#
_entry.id   AF-A0A3B7PPM1-F1
#
_cell.length_a   1.000
_cell.length_b   1.000
_cell.length_c   1.000
_cell.angle_alpha   90.00
_cell.angle_beta   90.00
_cell.angle_gamma   90.00
#
_symmetry.space_group_name_H-M   'P 1'
#
loop_
_entity.id
_entity.type
_entity.pdbx_description
1 polymer ?
#
loop_
_entity_poly.entity_id
_entity_poly.type
_entity_poly.pdbx_seq_one_letter_code
_entity_poly.pdbx_strand_id
1 'polypeptide(L)'
;MLKRSIGIGMLCFAGHAYSAEIAVTTTADAVKDDKECSLREAVEYLNLAEADRPEAGYMGCGGKGASAVIVLEKNKVYRLDKKISIKAAMDIKTLYDSSVMEQAVAGLNNAVIEMAGQDQIFHIDNNDQVPVKVSMKEITFQGCKKSICAAQGGIIYNNETLTLETVKLLNGFANLGGAIYNASFSADAAVTAGSVTLQNSLLENNSAQDGGAIYSLAPGFKIYHSVFLRNASSSGGAVVYTLNAAADSSKLVFPSRLNILVNSTFFKNNGYAVNLKDGIGLNNLSIIKNAGGVMFDAPEGRGYLANSVVIGNGTAGEARDCGAEGASADKSILFNNLVSQPDCPVGASANQNTVLQGPDVIAGEDEGACSNLLQDGSSLFCPYAVPAKAFLGYLRPRMLLSYANVFSSPILNKGQTLANGNANFVYCEPADQRGTARLADNLWCDRGAVEIAVPASISKLGKDIKPGEIVQLNILESLGDSDLIPKEQCNAVAGPNPAGTPWQDGCLKIKQKETVSKGRTELNLDGGLTYTPNGSWHGTDDFEIQIITSSTRFNSPVEAKYLSARVTVKQEPDNAMESKTVETSGGALGAYSLAALFGLLGLRRFKK
;
A
#
# COMPACT_ATOMS: atom_id res chain seq x y z
N MET A 1 -13.07 44.70 -5.94
CA MET A 1 -11.95 45.61 -5.66
C MET A 1 -11.11 45.04 -4.52
N LEU A 2 -9.79 45.17 -4.71
CA LEU A 2 -8.64 44.98 -3.82
C LEU A 2 -8.42 43.66 -3.05
N LYS A 3 -7.45 42.93 -3.61
CA LYS A 3 -6.49 42.01 -2.95
C LYS A 3 -5.86 42.65 -1.70
N ARG A 4 -5.70 41.87 -0.62
CA ARG A 4 -4.48 41.81 0.21
C ARG A 4 -4.39 40.44 0.91
N SER A 5 -3.55 39.59 0.34
CA SER A 5 -2.90 38.46 0.97
C SER A 5 -1.82 38.98 1.94
N ILE A 6 -1.83 38.50 3.18
CA ILE A 6 -0.69 38.53 4.09
C ILE A 6 -0.70 37.20 4.83
N GLY A 7 0.27 36.35 4.51
CA GLY A 7 0.59 35.15 5.26
C GLY A 7 1.32 35.54 6.54
N ILE A 8 0.77 35.14 7.68
CA ILE A 8 1.45 35.08 8.97
C ILE A 8 0.98 33.77 9.60
N GLY A 9 1.75 32.71 9.37
CA GLY A 9 1.58 31.40 9.98
C GLY A 9 2.82 31.07 10.80
N MET A 10 3.11 31.88 11.82
CA MET A 10 4.03 31.53 12.89
C MET A 10 3.77 32.44 14.10
N LEU A 11 3.96 31.89 15.29
CA LEU A 11 3.79 32.48 16.64
C LEU A 11 2.46 32.18 17.34
N CYS A 12 2.45 31.10 18.14
CA CYS A 12 2.44 31.18 19.61
C CYS A 12 2.07 29.81 20.21
N PHE A 13 3.07 28.96 20.51
CA PHE A 13 2.90 27.88 21.47
C PHE A 13 3.43 28.36 22.83
N ALA A 14 2.53 28.60 23.76
CA ALA A 14 2.87 28.87 25.16
C ALA A 14 2.82 27.56 25.95
N GLY A 15 3.95 27.23 26.57
CA GLY A 15 4.05 26.52 27.86
C GLY A 15 3.54 25.09 27.91
N HIS A 16 4.36 24.14 27.46
CA HIS A 16 4.73 22.90 28.15
C HIS A 16 6.17 22.58 27.71
N ALA A 17 7.05 22.15 28.60
CA ALA A 17 8.43 21.79 28.29
C ALA A 17 8.46 20.51 27.43
N TYR A 18 8.14 20.64 26.15
CA TYR A 18 8.43 19.65 25.12
C TYR A 18 9.70 20.09 24.40
N SER A 19 10.65 19.17 24.30
CA SER A 19 11.85 19.35 23.49
C SER A 19 11.43 19.61 22.03
N ALA A 20 11.98 20.68 21.43
CA ALA A 20 11.58 21.11 20.09
C ALA A 20 12.21 20.21 19.02
N GLU A 21 11.41 19.67 18.10
CA GLU A 21 11.91 18.93 16.93
C GLU A 21 12.74 19.86 16.02
N ILE A 22 13.72 19.31 15.31
CA ILE A 22 14.59 20.06 14.39
C ILE A 22 13.90 20.13 13.03
N ALA A 23 13.33 21.28 12.71
CA ALA A 23 12.68 21.50 11.41
C ALA A 23 13.71 21.84 10.32
N VAL A 24 13.71 21.07 9.24
CA VAL A 24 14.50 21.38 8.04
C VAL A 24 13.76 22.44 7.23
N THR A 25 14.33 23.64 7.12
CA THR A 25 13.69 24.81 6.52
C THR A 25 14.15 25.09 5.09
N THR A 26 15.19 24.40 4.60
CA THR A 26 15.67 24.52 3.22
C THR A 26 15.81 23.16 2.55
N THR A 27 15.52 23.09 1.25
CA THR A 27 15.60 21.86 0.45
C THR A 27 16.97 21.66 -0.21
N ALA A 28 17.85 22.66 -0.11
CA ALA A 28 19.19 22.63 -0.68
C ALA A 28 20.15 21.85 0.23
N ASP A 29 21.16 21.22 -0.38
CA ASP A 29 22.31 20.70 0.34
C ASP A 29 23.27 21.86 0.67
N ALA A 30 23.33 22.28 1.93
CA ALA A 30 24.15 23.41 2.34
C ALA A 30 24.85 23.16 3.67
N VAL A 31 25.99 23.82 3.87
CA VAL A 31 26.60 24.03 5.18
C VAL A 31 26.96 25.50 5.24
N LYS A 32 26.14 26.30 5.90
CA LYS A 32 26.26 27.76 5.94
C LYS A 32 25.75 28.30 7.27
N ASP A 33 26.52 29.20 7.86
CA ASP A 33 26.10 29.91 9.07
C ASP A 33 25.05 30.97 8.73
N ASP A 34 23.79 30.52 8.59
CA ASP A 34 22.63 31.38 8.42
C ASP A 34 21.41 30.88 9.23
N LYS A 35 20.22 31.36 8.88
CA LYS A 35 18.98 31.04 9.61
C LYS A 35 18.22 29.86 9.01
N GLU A 36 18.68 29.34 7.87
CA GLU A 36 18.10 28.17 7.25
C GLU A 36 18.76 26.91 7.80
N CYS A 37 17.95 25.89 8.08
CA CYS A 37 18.43 24.58 8.49
C CYS A 37 18.27 23.60 7.34
N SER A 38 19.37 23.10 6.78
CA SER A 38 19.37 22.00 5.81
C SER A 38 19.35 20.63 6.50
N LEU A 39 19.01 19.58 5.75
CA LEU A 39 19.05 18.21 6.27
C LEU A 39 20.47 17.81 6.70
N ARG A 40 21.50 18.26 5.97
CA ARG A 40 22.89 17.96 6.31
C ARG A 40 23.27 18.58 7.65
N GLU A 41 22.98 19.87 7.84
CA GLU A 41 23.28 20.58 9.07
C GLU A 41 22.53 19.99 10.27
N ALA A 42 21.27 19.58 10.07
CA ALA A 42 20.47 18.93 11.11
C ALA A 42 21.11 17.60 11.59
N VAL A 43 21.59 16.78 10.65
CA VAL A 43 22.28 15.54 10.97
C VAL A 43 23.66 15.81 11.59
N GLU A 44 24.42 16.77 11.06
CA GLU A 44 25.72 17.17 11.62
C GLU A 44 25.60 17.66 13.07
N TYR A 45 24.56 18.46 13.38
CA TYR A 45 24.24 18.87 14.74
C TYR A 45 23.97 17.67 15.66
N LEU A 46 23.16 16.70 15.22
CA LEU A 46 22.84 15.53 16.04
C LEU A 46 24.01 14.56 16.20
N ASN A 47 24.95 14.54 15.26
CA ASN A 47 26.18 13.76 15.36
C ASN A 47 27.16 14.32 16.40
N LEU A 48 27.03 15.58 16.81
CA LEU A 48 27.78 16.11 17.96
C LEU A 48 27.32 15.40 19.24
N ALA A 49 28.27 15.10 20.12
CA ALA A 49 27.96 14.62 21.45
C ALA A 49 27.01 15.61 22.15
N GLU A 50 26.06 15.10 22.93
CA GLU A 50 25.01 15.94 23.52
C GLU A 50 25.58 17.11 24.34
N ALA A 51 26.70 16.88 25.05
CA ALA A 51 27.41 17.89 25.82
C ALA A 51 28.08 18.99 24.98
N ASP A 52 28.35 18.71 23.70
CA ASP A 52 29.06 19.61 22.78
C ASP A 52 28.10 20.38 21.85
N ARG A 53 26.78 20.12 21.93
CA ARG A 53 25.78 20.79 21.09
C ARG A 53 25.64 22.27 21.50
N PRO A 54 25.84 23.23 20.57
CA PRO A 54 25.73 24.64 20.91
C PRO A 54 24.31 25.02 21.34
N GLU A 55 24.16 25.74 22.46
CA GLU A 55 22.84 26.21 22.92
C GLU A 55 22.13 27.10 21.89
N ALA A 56 22.91 27.82 21.07
CA ALA A 56 22.41 28.69 19.99
C ALA A 56 21.98 27.92 18.72
N GLY A 57 22.23 26.61 18.65
CA GLY A 57 22.08 25.81 17.44
C GLY A 57 23.35 25.76 16.59
N TYR A 58 23.32 24.94 15.54
CA TYR A 58 24.42 24.73 14.59
C TYR A 58 23.90 25.01 13.19
N MET A 59 24.46 26.02 12.51
CA MET A 59 24.12 26.39 11.13
C MET A 59 22.61 26.45 10.90
N GLY A 60 21.90 27.24 11.71
CA GLY A 60 20.44 27.38 11.64
C GLY A 60 19.62 26.22 12.24
N CYS A 61 20.24 25.10 12.61
CA CYS A 61 19.55 23.91 13.14
C CYS A 61 19.65 23.76 14.67
N GLY A 62 18.57 23.30 15.31
CA GLY A 62 18.57 22.84 16.69
C GLY A 62 18.67 23.96 17.74
N GLY A 63 19.49 23.75 18.77
CA GLY A 63 19.67 24.66 19.91
C GLY A 63 19.12 24.10 21.23
N LYS A 64 19.04 24.97 22.23
CA LYS A 64 18.65 24.60 23.59
C LYS A 64 17.29 23.89 23.63
N GLY A 65 17.30 22.65 24.11
CA GLY A 65 16.10 21.82 24.22
C GLY A 65 15.67 21.15 22.92
N ALA A 66 16.50 21.13 21.87
CA ALA A 66 16.20 20.38 20.65
C ALA A 66 16.21 18.85 20.89
N SER A 67 15.25 18.13 20.31
CA SER A 67 15.18 16.68 20.39
C SER A 67 16.03 16.02 19.30
N ALA A 68 16.26 14.71 19.40
CA ALA A 68 16.92 13.92 18.34
C ALA A 68 15.96 13.55 17.18
N VAL A 69 15.02 14.45 16.86
CA VAL A 69 13.99 14.24 15.83
C VAL A 69 14.12 15.34 14.78
N ILE A 70 14.41 14.94 13.54
CA ILE A 70 14.44 15.80 12.35
C ILE A 70 13.10 15.68 11.64
N VAL A 71 12.49 16.81 11.30
CA VAL A 71 11.22 16.86 10.57
C VAL A 71 11.35 17.50 9.19
N LEU A 72 10.73 16.84 8.22
CA LEU A 72 10.68 17.22 6.81
C LEU A 72 9.25 17.61 6.43
N GLU A 73 9.08 18.64 5.61
CA GLU A 73 7.77 19.05 5.12
C GLU A 73 7.25 18.05 4.06
N LYS A 74 5.98 17.65 4.19
CA LYS A 74 5.31 16.73 3.26
C LYS A 74 5.45 17.18 1.80
N ASN A 75 5.61 16.23 0.88
CA ASN A 75 5.74 16.47 -0.56
C ASN A 75 6.90 17.38 -1.00
N LYS A 76 7.84 17.75 -0.11
CA LYS A 76 9.07 18.47 -0.50
C LYS A 76 10.15 17.51 -0.98
N VAL A 77 11.04 18.02 -1.83
CA VAL A 77 12.21 17.29 -2.35
C VAL A 77 13.48 17.92 -1.80
N TYR A 78 14.13 17.23 -0.88
CA TYR A 78 15.43 17.59 -0.29
C TYR A 78 16.54 16.97 -1.13
N ARG A 79 17.35 17.81 -1.77
CA ARG A 79 18.41 17.35 -2.69
C ARG A 79 19.74 17.29 -1.97
N LEU A 80 20.51 16.24 -2.23
CA LEU A 80 21.84 16.02 -1.69
C LEU A 80 22.88 15.88 -2.81
N ASP A 81 24.01 16.56 -2.67
CA ASP A 81 25.12 16.48 -3.62
C ASP A 81 26.13 15.38 -3.26
N LYS A 82 26.15 14.99 -1.99
CA LYS A 82 27.02 13.95 -1.42
C LYS A 82 26.32 13.22 -0.28
N LYS A 83 26.80 12.04 0.10
CA LYS A 83 26.23 11.31 1.24
C LYS A 83 26.23 12.11 2.54
N ILE A 84 25.31 11.77 3.43
CA ILE A 84 25.29 12.23 4.82
C ILE A 84 25.69 11.05 5.72
N SER A 85 26.66 11.28 6.62
CA SER A 85 27.05 10.30 7.63
C SER A 85 26.19 10.46 8.87
N ILE A 86 25.63 9.35 9.38
CA ILE A 86 24.88 9.31 10.63
C ILE A 86 25.68 8.47 11.62
N LYS A 87 26.04 9.08 12.76
CA LYS A 87 26.88 8.49 13.81
C LYS A 87 26.19 8.42 15.18
N ALA A 88 25.04 9.08 15.32
CA ALA A 88 24.27 9.15 16.56
C ALA A 88 22.83 8.67 16.34
N ALA A 89 22.16 8.34 17.44
CA ALA A 89 20.74 7.98 17.39
C ALA A 89 19.88 9.18 16.98
N MET A 90 18.95 8.97 16.05
CA MET A 90 18.03 10.01 15.58
C MET A 90 16.81 9.42 14.87
N ASP A 91 15.73 10.19 14.87
CA ASP A 91 14.53 9.95 14.07
C ASP A 91 14.42 11.00 12.96
N ILE A 92 14.10 10.57 11.73
CA ILE A 92 13.82 11.47 10.60
C ILE A 92 12.41 11.14 10.10
N LYS A 93 11.51 12.13 10.07
CA LYS A 93 10.11 11.89 9.66
C LYS A 93 9.52 13.03 8.85
N THR A 94 8.51 12.71 8.06
CA THR A 94 7.65 13.73 7.45
C THR A 94 6.68 14.31 8.48
N LEU A 95 6.56 15.63 8.50
CA LEU A 95 5.60 16.39 9.29
C LEU A 95 4.36 16.72 8.45
N TYR A 96 3.20 16.56 9.06
CA TYR A 96 1.90 16.89 8.49
C TYR A 96 1.28 18.09 9.19
N ASP A 97 0.59 18.95 8.44
CA ASP A 97 -0.20 20.05 9.00
C ASP A 97 -1.35 19.49 9.85
N SER A 98 -1.40 19.85 11.12
CA SER A 98 -2.45 19.46 12.06
C SER A 98 -3.82 20.10 11.79
N SER A 99 -3.92 20.98 10.79
CA SER A 99 -5.11 21.79 10.50
C SER A 99 -6.02 21.25 9.39
N VAL A 100 -5.72 20.10 8.79
CA VAL A 100 -6.46 19.60 7.62
C VAL A 100 -7.47 18.52 8.01
N MET A 101 -8.72 18.70 7.55
CA MET A 101 -9.79 17.68 7.60
C MET A 101 -9.56 16.49 6.62
N GLU A 102 -8.34 16.31 6.11
CA GLU A 102 -7.97 15.16 5.27
C GLU A 102 -7.59 14.00 6.19
N GLN A 103 -8.21 12.83 5.97
CA GLN A 103 -7.67 11.58 6.48
C GLN A 103 -6.34 11.31 5.77
N ALA A 104 -5.24 11.79 6.34
CA ALA A 104 -3.91 11.54 5.82
C ALA A 104 -3.63 10.03 5.86
N VAL A 105 -3.54 9.39 4.69
CA VAL A 105 -3.07 8.01 4.57
C VAL A 105 -1.55 8.03 4.63
N ALA A 106 -1.00 7.29 5.60
CA ALA A 106 0.44 7.21 5.80
C ALA A 106 1.14 6.82 4.49
N GLY A 107 2.23 7.50 4.16
CA GLY A 107 3.03 7.19 2.97
C GLY A 107 2.69 7.96 1.70
N LEU A 108 1.48 8.53 1.58
CA LEU A 108 1.04 9.18 0.35
C LEU A 108 1.63 10.58 0.14
N ASN A 109 2.06 11.24 1.24
CA ASN A 109 2.62 12.59 1.17
C ASN A 109 4.07 12.66 1.64
N ASN A 110 4.81 11.56 1.49
CA ASN A 110 6.19 11.47 1.95
C ASN A 110 7.04 12.64 1.45
N ALA A 111 7.87 13.19 2.32
CA ALA A 111 9.01 13.97 1.88
C ALA A 111 9.95 13.08 1.05
N VAL A 112 10.60 13.67 0.05
CA VAL A 112 11.54 13.00 -0.83
C VAL A 112 12.95 13.44 -0.48
N ILE A 113 13.86 12.49 -0.23
CA ILE A 113 15.30 12.75 -0.15
C ILE A 113 15.92 12.20 -1.43
N GLU A 114 16.46 13.09 -2.27
CA GLU A 114 17.00 12.77 -3.59
C GLU A 114 18.52 12.99 -3.61
N MET A 115 19.26 11.96 -4.04
CA MET A 115 20.68 12.10 -4.34
C MET A 115 20.87 12.66 -5.75
N ALA A 116 21.32 13.91 -5.87
CA ALA A 116 21.74 14.52 -7.13
C ALA A 116 23.19 14.13 -7.51
N GLY A 117 24.03 13.87 -6.50
CA GLY A 117 25.40 13.38 -6.65
C GLY A 117 25.48 11.94 -7.18
N GLN A 118 26.71 11.44 -7.39
CA GLN A 118 26.95 10.00 -7.59
C GLN A 118 27.48 9.39 -6.29
N ASP A 119 26.58 9.21 -5.34
CA ASP A 119 26.88 8.65 -4.02
C ASP A 119 25.63 7.94 -3.48
N GLN A 120 25.73 7.32 -2.31
CA GLN A 120 24.60 6.87 -1.50
C GLN A 120 23.99 8.05 -0.71
N ILE A 121 22.73 7.96 -0.27
CA ILE A 121 22.09 9.00 0.56
C ILE A 121 22.68 9.01 1.97
N PHE A 122 22.63 7.86 2.64
CA PHE A 122 23.07 7.75 4.03
C PHE A 122 24.16 6.70 4.20
N HIS A 123 25.13 7.05 5.04
CA HIS A 123 26.12 6.13 5.58
C HIS A 123 25.96 6.09 7.10
N ILE A 124 25.39 4.99 7.60
CA ILE A 124 24.99 4.85 9.00
C ILE A 124 25.98 3.90 9.68
N ASP A 125 26.93 4.49 10.41
CA ASP A 125 28.01 3.80 11.12
C ASP A 125 28.64 4.74 12.17
N ASN A 126 28.54 4.39 13.45
CA ASN A 126 29.12 5.16 14.54
C ASN A 126 30.60 4.79 14.81
N ASN A 127 31.12 3.75 14.17
CA ASN A 127 32.45 3.17 14.35
C ASN A 127 32.73 2.71 15.79
N ASP A 128 31.70 2.31 16.52
CA ASP A 128 31.73 1.81 17.89
C ASP A 128 31.16 0.36 17.95
N GLN A 129 31.35 -0.31 19.08
CA GLN A 129 30.80 -1.64 19.39
C GLN A 129 29.35 -1.58 19.88
N VAL A 130 28.91 -0.42 20.39
CA VAL A 130 27.54 -0.22 20.86
C VAL A 130 26.73 0.42 19.74
N PRO A 131 25.73 -0.28 19.17
CA PRO A 131 25.00 0.25 18.03
C PRO A 131 24.07 1.40 18.44
N VAL A 132 23.90 2.36 17.54
CA VAL A 132 22.89 3.42 17.64
C VAL A 132 21.62 3.04 16.89
N LYS A 133 20.50 3.65 17.29
CA LYS A 133 19.21 3.47 16.63
C LYS A 133 18.90 4.64 15.72
N VAL A 134 18.63 4.37 14.45
CA VAL A 134 18.17 5.34 13.47
C VAL A 134 16.80 4.93 12.94
N SER A 135 15.81 5.81 13.06
CA SER A 135 14.46 5.58 12.54
C SER A 135 14.14 6.55 11.42
N MET A 136 13.55 6.08 10.33
CA MET A 136 13.08 6.93 9.25
C MET A 136 11.65 6.56 8.87
N LYS A 137 10.75 7.54 8.88
CA LYS A 137 9.32 7.31 8.70
C LYS A 137 8.72 8.22 7.64
N GLU A 138 7.92 7.63 6.75
CA GLU A 138 7.18 8.36 5.71
C GLU A 138 8.09 9.19 4.81
N ILE A 139 9.14 8.56 4.29
CA ILE A 139 10.12 9.19 3.40
C ILE A 139 10.24 8.39 2.10
N THR A 140 10.36 9.08 0.98
CA THR A 140 10.77 8.50 -0.30
C THR A 140 12.24 8.80 -0.53
N PHE A 141 13.05 7.75 -0.57
CA PHE A 141 14.46 7.80 -0.92
C PHE A 141 14.62 7.57 -2.41
N GLN A 142 15.19 8.56 -3.08
CA GLN A 142 15.47 8.51 -4.51
C GLN A 142 16.98 8.45 -4.70
N GLY A 143 17.48 7.27 -5.11
CA GLY A 143 18.88 7.06 -5.45
C GLY A 143 19.32 7.92 -6.64
N CYS A 144 20.62 7.89 -6.95
CA CYS A 144 21.27 8.81 -7.86
C CYS A 144 20.85 8.73 -9.34
N LYS A 145 20.04 7.74 -9.74
CA LYS A 145 19.61 7.50 -11.14
C LYS A 145 20.78 7.32 -12.14
N LYS A 146 22.00 7.07 -11.68
CA LYS A 146 23.19 6.76 -12.51
C LYS A 146 23.47 5.26 -12.49
N SER A 147 24.35 4.77 -13.36
CA SER A 147 24.62 3.33 -13.48
C SER A 147 25.06 2.66 -12.18
N ILE A 148 25.85 3.35 -11.34
CA ILE A 148 26.24 2.92 -9.99
C ILE A 148 26.28 4.18 -9.11
N CYS A 149 25.51 4.19 -8.03
CA CYS A 149 25.49 5.26 -7.03
C CYS A 149 26.64 5.16 -6.04
N ALA A 150 26.86 3.97 -5.48
CA ALA A 150 28.00 3.66 -4.61
C ALA A 150 28.32 2.16 -4.68
N ALA A 151 29.46 1.73 -4.13
CA ALA A 151 29.84 0.31 -4.17
C ALA A 151 28.95 -0.56 -3.27
N GLN A 152 28.61 -0.07 -2.07
CA GLN A 152 27.86 -0.80 -1.05
C GLN A 152 26.65 0.03 -0.63
N GLY A 153 25.47 -0.41 -1.04
CA GLY A 153 24.25 0.34 -0.84
C GLY A 153 24.14 1.44 -1.86
N GLY A 154 23.15 1.40 -2.75
CA GLY A 154 22.92 2.50 -3.69
C GLY A 154 22.13 3.66 -3.07
N ILE A 155 21.53 3.43 -1.90
CA ILE A 155 20.78 4.44 -1.14
C ILE A 155 21.28 4.50 0.30
N ILE A 156 21.38 3.36 0.98
CA ILE A 156 21.75 3.29 2.40
C ILE A 156 22.82 2.23 2.61
N TYR A 157 23.91 2.63 3.26
CA TYR A 157 24.79 1.71 3.96
C TYR A 157 24.43 1.72 5.44
N ASN A 158 24.26 0.55 6.03
CA ASN A 158 23.93 0.39 7.43
C ASN A 158 24.89 -0.58 8.12
N ASN A 159 25.47 -0.13 9.24
CA ASN A 159 26.16 -0.97 10.22
C ASN A 159 25.52 -0.85 11.62
N GLU A 160 24.35 -0.20 11.72
CA GLU A 160 23.68 0.15 12.97
C GLU A 160 22.28 -0.50 13.06
N THR A 161 21.46 -0.09 14.05
CA THR A 161 20.04 -0.47 14.08
C THR A 161 19.18 0.50 13.28
N LEU A 162 18.80 0.11 12.06
CA LEU A 162 17.98 0.90 11.16
C LEU A 162 16.52 0.43 11.16
N THR A 163 15.59 1.36 11.36
CA THR A 163 14.15 1.12 11.19
C THR A 163 13.60 2.05 10.12
N LEU A 164 12.91 1.48 9.13
CA LEU A 164 12.26 2.21 8.05
C LEU A 164 10.77 1.85 8.04
N GLU A 165 9.91 2.85 8.18
CA GLU A 165 8.46 2.68 8.28
C GLU A 165 7.75 3.50 7.20
N THR A 166 6.97 2.84 6.35
CA THR A 166 6.20 3.50 5.29
C THR A 166 7.09 4.31 4.34
N VAL A 167 8.20 3.70 3.91
CA VAL A 167 9.19 4.34 3.03
C VAL A 167 9.16 3.77 1.62
N LYS A 168 9.69 4.55 0.67
CA LYS A 168 9.99 4.08 -0.69
C LYS A 168 11.50 4.16 -0.91
N LEU A 169 12.12 3.10 -1.43
CA LEU A 169 13.53 3.04 -1.81
C LEU A 169 13.60 2.81 -3.32
N LEU A 170 13.87 3.88 -4.06
CA LEU A 170 13.70 3.92 -5.50
C LEU A 170 15.04 4.15 -6.21
N ASN A 171 15.30 3.36 -7.26
CA ASN A 171 16.41 3.55 -8.19
C ASN A 171 17.79 3.68 -7.51
N GLY A 172 18.03 2.83 -6.52
CA GLY A 172 19.35 2.61 -5.94
C GLY A 172 20.16 1.66 -6.80
N PHE A 173 21.39 2.04 -7.14
CA PHE A 173 22.28 1.25 -7.97
C PHE A 173 23.63 1.05 -7.28
N ALA A 174 24.08 -0.19 -7.10
CA ALA A 174 25.32 -0.51 -6.40
C ALA A 174 26.01 -1.77 -6.92
N ASN A 175 27.19 -2.11 -6.38
CA ASN A 175 27.75 -3.45 -6.59
C ASN A 175 27.07 -4.46 -5.66
N LEU A 176 26.88 -4.09 -4.39
CA LEU A 176 26.22 -4.91 -3.39
C LEU A 176 25.08 -4.11 -2.75
N GLY A 177 23.85 -4.63 -2.80
CA GLY A 177 22.70 -3.99 -2.16
C GLY A 177 22.23 -2.77 -2.92
N GLY A 178 21.38 -2.96 -3.95
CA GLY A 178 20.97 -1.85 -4.82
C GLY A 178 20.33 -0.70 -4.04
N ALA A 179 19.45 -1.00 -3.08
CA ALA A 179 18.97 -0.02 -2.11
C ALA A 179 19.82 -0.01 -0.84
N ILE A 180 19.91 -1.15 -0.17
CA ILE A 180 20.49 -1.26 1.18
C ILE A 180 21.63 -2.27 1.20
N TYR A 181 22.76 -1.86 1.76
CA TYR A 181 23.82 -2.76 2.21
C TYR A 181 23.84 -2.80 3.74
N ASN A 182 23.60 -3.97 4.31
CA ASN A 182 23.67 -4.23 5.75
C ASN A 182 25.00 -4.94 6.08
N ALA A 183 25.91 -4.17 6.66
CA ALA A 183 27.34 -4.45 6.75
C ALA A 183 27.76 -5.32 7.93
N SER A 184 26.87 -5.57 8.88
CA SER A 184 27.31 -6.08 10.17
C SER A 184 27.22 -7.60 10.25
N PHE A 185 28.33 -8.23 10.65
CA PHE A 185 28.42 -9.65 10.96
C PHE A 185 29.32 -9.82 12.18
N SER A 186 28.77 -10.36 13.27
CA SER A 186 29.57 -10.78 14.41
C SER A 186 29.48 -12.29 14.55
N ALA A 187 30.64 -12.95 14.54
CA ALA A 187 30.75 -14.36 14.95
C ALA A 187 30.59 -14.53 16.47
N ASP A 188 30.68 -13.43 17.24
CA ASP A 188 30.45 -13.39 18.68
C ASP A 188 29.02 -12.92 18.97
N ALA A 189 28.23 -13.75 19.66
CA ALA A 189 26.84 -13.46 20.03
C ALA A 189 26.70 -12.28 21.03
N ALA A 190 27.79 -11.74 21.56
CA ALA A 190 27.79 -10.59 22.46
C ALA A 190 27.78 -9.22 21.75
N VAL A 191 28.05 -9.16 20.43
CA VAL A 191 27.99 -7.93 19.63
C VAL A 191 26.74 -7.99 18.76
N THR A 192 25.83 -7.02 18.93
CA THR A 192 24.63 -6.96 18.09
C THR A 192 25.05 -6.44 16.72
N ALA A 193 24.95 -7.30 15.71
CA ALA A 193 25.17 -6.90 14.33
C ALA A 193 24.09 -5.91 13.88
N GLY A 194 24.50 -4.85 13.19
CA GLY A 194 23.65 -3.95 12.41
C GLY A 194 22.47 -4.67 11.76
N SER A 195 21.29 -4.10 11.94
CA SER A 195 20.02 -4.71 11.61
C SER A 195 19.12 -3.74 10.84
N VAL A 196 18.29 -4.29 9.96
CA VAL A 196 17.35 -3.51 9.16
C VAL A 196 15.94 -4.00 9.44
N THR A 197 15.09 -3.11 9.96
CA THR A 197 13.65 -3.35 10.06
C THR A 197 12.94 -2.54 8.98
N LEU A 198 12.22 -3.22 8.09
CA LEU A 198 11.33 -2.61 7.08
C LEU A 198 9.89 -2.90 7.44
N GLN A 199 9.06 -1.86 7.48
CA GLN A 199 7.63 -1.99 7.70
C GLN A 199 6.88 -1.21 6.62
N ASN A 200 5.93 -1.88 5.96
CA ASN A 200 5.06 -1.25 4.97
C ASN A 200 5.87 -0.48 3.90
N SER A 201 6.88 -1.09 3.30
CA SER A 201 7.86 -0.38 2.46
C SER A 201 7.84 -0.85 1.00
N LEU A 202 8.14 0.06 0.07
CA LEU A 202 8.30 -0.23 -1.35
C LEU A 202 9.79 -0.16 -1.72
N LEU A 203 10.36 -1.24 -2.25
CA LEU A 203 11.67 -1.22 -2.90
C LEU A 203 11.47 -1.46 -4.38
N GLU A 204 11.78 -0.45 -5.19
CA GLU A 204 11.47 -0.47 -6.62
C GLU A 204 12.63 -0.03 -7.50
N ASN A 205 12.84 -0.76 -8.59
CA ASN A 205 13.83 -0.45 -9.64
C ASN A 205 15.25 -0.30 -9.09
N ASN A 206 15.59 -1.01 -8.00
CA ASN A 206 16.96 -1.05 -7.49
C ASN A 206 17.76 -2.11 -8.24
N SER A 207 19.06 -1.90 -8.42
CA SER A 207 19.93 -2.90 -9.05
C SER A 207 21.29 -3.01 -8.37
N ALA A 208 21.78 -4.24 -8.28
CA ALA A 208 23.14 -4.54 -7.89
C ALA A 208 23.64 -5.82 -8.57
N GLN A 209 24.94 -6.11 -8.42
CA GLN A 209 25.46 -7.42 -8.81
C GLN A 209 24.78 -8.50 -7.97
N ASP A 210 24.87 -8.36 -6.64
CA ASP A 210 24.23 -9.24 -5.66
C ASP A 210 23.38 -8.40 -4.70
N GLY A 211 22.20 -8.92 -4.35
CA GLY A 211 21.25 -8.19 -3.52
C GLY A 211 20.66 -7.00 -4.26
N GLY A 212 19.97 -7.26 -5.37
CA GLY A 212 19.38 -6.24 -6.24
C GLY A 212 18.61 -5.14 -5.49
N ALA A 213 17.97 -5.47 -4.36
CA ALA A 213 17.43 -4.50 -3.41
C ALA A 213 18.23 -4.45 -2.11
N ILE A 214 18.41 -5.59 -1.43
CA ILE A 214 19.05 -5.67 -0.13
C ILE A 214 20.19 -6.68 -0.20
N TYR A 215 21.35 -6.30 0.30
CA TYR A 215 22.45 -7.20 0.57
C TYR A 215 22.79 -7.18 2.06
N SER A 216 22.79 -8.33 2.71
CA SER A 216 23.19 -8.48 4.11
C SER A 216 24.35 -9.46 4.24
N LEU A 217 25.34 -9.12 5.08
CA LEU A 217 26.45 -10.06 5.33
C LEU A 217 26.00 -11.32 6.08
N ALA A 218 24.97 -11.23 6.91
CA ALA A 218 24.34 -12.35 7.61
C ALA A 218 22.87 -12.03 7.90
N PRO A 219 22.07 -12.98 8.42
CA PRO A 219 20.68 -12.70 8.79
C PRO A 219 20.63 -11.59 9.84
N GLY A 220 20.10 -10.44 9.44
CA GLY A 220 20.03 -9.23 10.26
C GLY A 220 18.89 -8.32 9.82
N PHE A 221 17.73 -8.90 9.49
CA PHE A 221 16.60 -8.13 8.98
C PHE A 221 15.25 -8.63 9.48
N LYS A 222 14.31 -7.70 9.61
CA LYS A 222 12.89 -7.98 9.83
C LYS A 222 12.07 -7.16 8.86
N ILE A 223 11.39 -7.82 7.94
CA ILE A 223 10.69 -7.18 6.83
C ILE A 223 9.23 -7.59 6.91
N TYR A 224 8.34 -6.59 6.95
CA TYR A 224 6.91 -6.76 7.11
C TYR A 224 6.16 -5.98 6.03
N HIS A 225 5.10 -6.57 5.49
CA HIS A 225 4.10 -5.85 4.70
C HIS A 225 4.70 -5.07 3.51
N SER A 226 5.76 -5.59 2.89
CA SER A 226 6.58 -4.81 1.94
C SER A 226 6.47 -5.35 0.51
N VAL A 227 6.78 -4.50 -0.46
CA VAL A 227 6.74 -4.85 -1.89
C VAL A 227 8.12 -4.66 -2.50
N PHE A 228 8.61 -5.71 -3.16
CA PHE A 228 9.82 -5.71 -3.97
C PHE A 228 9.41 -5.82 -5.43
N LEU A 229 9.55 -4.71 -6.15
CA LEU A 229 9.03 -4.58 -7.51
C LEU A 229 10.15 -4.21 -8.47
N ARG A 230 10.38 -5.03 -9.51
CA ARG A 230 11.33 -4.73 -10.59
C ARG A 230 12.78 -4.44 -10.13
N ASN A 231 13.21 -5.05 -9.04
CA ASN A 231 14.62 -4.98 -8.62
C ASN A 231 15.44 -6.00 -9.42
N ALA A 232 16.75 -5.75 -9.59
CA ALA A 232 17.61 -6.56 -10.45
C ALA A 232 18.94 -6.95 -9.79
N SER A 233 19.19 -8.25 -9.67
CA SER A 233 20.49 -8.85 -9.36
C SER A 233 21.16 -9.30 -10.66
N SER A 234 22.22 -8.62 -11.11
CA SER A 234 22.84 -8.93 -12.40
C SER A 234 23.66 -10.22 -12.40
N SER A 235 24.03 -10.74 -11.22
CA SER A 235 24.63 -12.08 -11.08
C SER A 235 23.63 -13.22 -11.33
N GLY A 236 22.33 -12.92 -11.40
CA GLY A 236 21.26 -13.92 -11.32
C GLY A 236 20.92 -14.35 -9.89
N GLY A 237 21.63 -13.82 -8.88
CA GLY A 237 21.39 -14.05 -7.46
C GLY A 237 20.07 -13.46 -6.94
N ALA A 238 19.92 -13.45 -5.61
CA ALA A 238 18.69 -12.99 -4.98
C ALA A 238 18.62 -11.46 -4.94
N VAL A 239 17.42 -10.89 -5.03
CA VAL A 239 17.21 -9.45 -4.82
C VAL A 239 17.25 -9.08 -3.34
N VAL A 240 16.82 -9.97 -2.45
CA VAL A 240 17.16 -9.93 -1.02
C VAL A 240 18.19 -11.02 -0.76
N TYR A 241 19.45 -10.61 -0.70
CA TYR A 241 20.59 -11.52 -0.62
C TYR A 241 21.22 -11.50 0.78
N THR A 242 21.51 -12.69 1.29
CA THR A 242 22.29 -12.90 2.52
C THR A 242 23.53 -13.73 2.21
N LEU A 243 24.72 -13.22 2.53
CA LEU A 243 25.97 -13.91 2.23
C LEU A 243 26.19 -15.13 3.15
N ASN A 244 26.30 -14.88 4.46
CA ASN A 244 26.56 -15.92 5.45
C ASN A 244 25.27 -16.39 6.13
N ALA A 245 25.26 -17.59 6.69
CA ALA A 245 24.20 -18.04 7.61
C ALA A 245 24.31 -17.32 8.98
N ALA A 246 23.32 -17.54 9.86
CA ALA A 246 23.43 -17.08 11.24
C ALA A 246 24.67 -17.70 11.93
N ALA A 247 25.42 -16.88 12.66
CA ALA A 247 26.72 -17.28 13.22
C ALA A 247 26.67 -18.49 14.17
N ASP A 248 25.56 -18.69 14.88
CA ASP A 248 25.37 -19.80 15.81
C ASP A 248 24.00 -20.46 15.59
N SER A 249 23.97 -21.46 14.72
CA SER A 249 22.76 -22.22 14.38
C SER A 249 22.22 -23.03 15.56
N SER A 250 23.02 -23.29 16.61
CA SER A 250 22.58 -24.03 17.80
C SER A 250 21.59 -23.25 18.65
N LYS A 251 21.62 -21.91 18.58
CA LYS A 251 20.70 -21.01 19.29
C LYS A 251 19.37 -20.82 18.57
N LEU A 252 19.21 -21.35 17.36
CA LEU A 252 18.00 -21.19 16.57
C LEU A 252 16.96 -22.25 16.96
N VAL A 253 15.86 -21.80 17.57
CA VAL A 253 14.68 -22.64 17.83
C VAL A 253 13.70 -22.47 16.69
N PHE A 254 13.23 -23.58 16.12
CA PHE A 254 12.22 -23.56 15.06
C PHE A 254 10.80 -23.35 15.65
N PRO A 255 9.94 -22.51 15.04
CA PRO A 255 10.25 -21.57 13.96
C PRO A 255 10.96 -20.32 14.52
N SER A 256 12.16 -20.01 14.00
CA SER A 256 12.88 -18.82 14.43
C SER A 256 12.17 -17.56 13.91
N ARG A 257 12.09 -16.54 14.76
CA ARG A 257 11.54 -15.22 14.41
C ARG A 257 12.56 -14.08 14.55
N LEU A 258 13.85 -14.44 14.67
CA LEU A 258 14.93 -13.46 14.81
C LEU A 258 15.12 -12.65 13.52
N ASN A 259 15.15 -13.35 12.38
CA ASN A 259 15.24 -12.74 11.06
C ASN A 259 14.12 -13.26 10.18
N ILE A 260 13.25 -12.37 9.73
CA ILE A 260 12.03 -12.76 9.04
C ILE A 260 11.70 -11.84 7.88
N LEU A 261 11.08 -12.42 6.87
CA LEU A 261 10.43 -11.72 5.78
C LEU A 261 8.99 -12.24 5.70
N VAL A 262 8.03 -11.38 5.99
CA VAL A 262 6.63 -11.80 6.12
C VAL A 262 5.65 -10.87 5.42
N ASN A 263 4.52 -11.42 4.98
CA ASN A 263 3.41 -10.68 4.36
C ASN A 263 3.85 -9.75 3.24
N SER A 264 4.77 -10.21 2.39
CA SER A 264 5.42 -9.35 1.41
C SER A 264 5.33 -9.94 0.01
N THR A 265 5.26 -9.06 -0.99
CA THR A 265 5.17 -9.43 -2.40
C THR A 265 6.48 -9.16 -3.13
N PHE A 266 6.94 -10.15 -3.90
CA PHE A 266 8.00 -10.03 -4.88
C PHE A 266 7.41 -10.18 -6.27
N PHE A 267 7.49 -9.12 -7.07
CA PHE A 267 6.90 -9.11 -8.40
C PHE A 267 7.86 -8.54 -9.45
N LYS A 268 8.00 -9.25 -10.58
CA LYS A 268 8.78 -8.82 -11.75
C LYS A 268 10.24 -8.47 -11.45
N ASN A 269 10.84 -9.09 -10.43
CA ASN A 269 12.26 -8.92 -10.14
C ASN A 269 13.13 -9.75 -11.09
N ASN A 270 14.29 -9.22 -11.47
CA ASN A 270 15.30 -9.93 -12.23
C ASN A 270 16.34 -10.54 -11.27
N GLY A 271 16.34 -11.86 -11.16
CA GLY A 271 17.03 -12.62 -10.11
C GLY A 271 16.02 -13.43 -9.29
N TYR A 272 16.52 -14.23 -8.35
CA TYR A 272 15.66 -14.87 -7.36
C TYR A 272 15.09 -13.83 -6.38
N ALA A 273 13.94 -14.09 -5.77
CA ALA A 273 13.36 -13.19 -4.77
C ALA A 273 14.25 -13.10 -3.52
N VAL A 274 14.65 -14.25 -2.98
CA VAL A 274 15.40 -14.35 -1.74
C VAL A 274 16.24 -15.62 -1.72
N ASN A 275 17.42 -15.58 -1.09
CA ASN A 275 18.15 -16.79 -0.71
C ASN A 275 17.92 -17.11 0.78
N LEU A 276 17.40 -18.30 1.05
CA LEU A 276 17.05 -18.78 2.37
C LEU A 276 18.26 -19.45 3.02
N LYS A 277 18.79 -18.81 4.06
CA LYS A 277 19.86 -19.33 4.91
C LYS A 277 19.31 -19.80 6.27
N ASP A 278 20.09 -20.60 6.98
CA ASP A 278 19.79 -20.93 8.38
C ASP A 278 19.61 -19.66 9.24
N GLY A 279 18.48 -19.60 9.96
CA GLY A 279 18.10 -18.45 10.79
C GLY A 279 17.17 -17.46 10.13
N ILE A 280 16.79 -17.67 8.87
CA ILE A 280 15.80 -16.86 8.13
C ILE A 280 14.45 -17.59 8.10
N GLY A 281 13.38 -16.87 8.44
CA GLY A 281 12.01 -17.33 8.29
C GLY A 281 11.25 -16.56 7.22
N LEU A 282 10.65 -17.26 6.27
CA LEU A 282 9.81 -16.70 5.22
C LEU A 282 8.37 -17.16 5.44
N ASN A 283 7.41 -16.23 5.58
CA ASN A 283 6.02 -16.57 5.87
C ASN A 283 5.04 -15.68 5.12
N ASN A 284 3.95 -16.25 4.57
CA ASN A 284 2.91 -15.49 3.86
C ASN A 284 3.48 -14.59 2.74
N LEU A 285 4.30 -15.14 1.85
CA LEU A 285 4.90 -14.40 0.73
C LEU A 285 4.18 -14.67 -0.59
N SER A 286 4.04 -13.64 -1.41
CA SER A 286 3.62 -13.78 -2.81
C SER A 286 4.83 -13.52 -3.72
N ILE A 287 5.44 -14.58 -4.24
CA ILE A 287 6.63 -14.52 -5.09
C ILE A 287 6.23 -14.93 -6.50
N ILE A 288 5.97 -13.93 -7.35
CA ILE A 288 5.29 -14.12 -8.63
C ILE A 288 6.04 -13.39 -9.76
N LYS A 289 6.20 -14.05 -10.91
CA LYS A 289 6.81 -13.48 -12.13
C LYS A 289 8.22 -12.89 -11.93
N ASN A 290 9.02 -13.45 -11.03
CA ASN A 290 10.43 -13.10 -10.89
C ASN A 290 11.29 -14.03 -11.77
N ALA A 291 12.56 -13.70 -12.04
CA ALA A 291 13.44 -14.63 -12.77
C ALA A 291 13.72 -15.92 -11.99
N GLY A 292 13.55 -15.90 -10.66
CA GLY A 292 13.52 -17.07 -9.80
C GLY A 292 12.73 -16.82 -8.51
N GLY A 293 12.23 -17.88 -7.89
CA GLY A 293 11.50 -17.83 -6.63
C GLY A 293 12.45 -17.76 -5.43
N VAL A 294 12.60 -18.86 -4.70
CA VAL A 294 13.48 -18.94 -3.52
C VAL A 294 14.71 -19.80 -3.82
N MET A 295 15.90 -19.31 -3.46
CA MET A 295 17.13 -20.13 -3.43
C MET A 295 17.31 -20.73 -2.04
N PHE A 296 17.32 -22.05 -1.91
CA PHE A 296 17.46 -22.75 -0.64
C PHE A 296 18.93 -23.09 -0.35
N ASP A 297 19.40 -22.70 0.84
CA ASP A 297 20.73 -23.02 1.38
C ASP A 297 20.70 -22.96 2.92
N ALA A 298 19.96 -23.89 3.55
CA ALA A 298 19.86 -24.03 4.99
C ALA A 298 20.29 -25.45 5.44
N PRO A 299 21.60 -25.78 5.39
CA PRO A 299 22.10 -27.13 5.69
C PRO A 299 21.89 -27.58 7.14
N GLU A 300 21.65 -26.66 8.08
CA GLU A 300 21.36 -26.98 9.49
C GLU A 300 19.85 -27.16 9.76
N GLY A 301 19.00 -26.96 8.76
CA GLY A 301 17.54 -27.11 8.88
C GLY A 301 16.89 -26.10 9.83
N ARG A 302 17.45 -24.89 9.90
CA ARG A 302 16.97 -23.77 10.72
C ARG A 302 16.39 -22.63 9.89
N GLY A 303 16.38 -22.75 8.56
CA GLY A 303 15.66 -21.87 7.63
C GLY A 303 14.30 -22.45 7.23
N TYR A 304 13.29 -21.61 7.01
CA TYR A 304 11.98 -22.09 6.55
C TYR A 304 11.24 -21.16 5.58
N LEU A 305 10.36 -21.78 4.79
CA LEU A 305 9.35 -21.13 3.95
C LEU A 305 7.98 -21.71 4.27
N ALA A 306 7.03 -20.86 4.67
CA ALA A 306 5.69 -21.28 5.04
C ALA A 306 4.57 -20.42 4.46
N ASN A 307 3.39 -21.02 4.27
CA ASN A 307 2.13 -20.36 3.91
C ASN A 307 2.25 -19.41 2.70
N SER A 308 3.14 -19.70 1.76
CA SER A 308 3.53 -18.77 0.69
C SER A 308 3.08 -19.27 -0.69
N VAL A 309 3.00 -18.36 -1.65
CA VAL A 309 2.74 -18.63 -3.06
C VAL A 309 4.01 -18.30 -3.83
N VAL A 310 4.61 -19.29 -4.48
CA VAL A 310 5.84 -19.16 -5.27
C VAL A 310 5.57 -19.80 -6.62
N ILE A 311 5.00 -19.03 -7.56
CA ILE A 311 4.58 -19.55 -8.87
C ILE A 311 4.89 -18.55 -9.99
N GLY A 312 4.98 -19.06 -11.21
CA GLY A 312 5.22 -18.23 -12.39
C GLY A 312 6.59 -17.56 -12.41
N ASN A 313 7.53 -18.04 -11.59
CA ASN A 313 8.90 -17.58 -11.60
C ASN A 313 9.73 -18.37 -12.62
N GLY A 314 10.74 -17.75 -13.21
CA GLY A 314 11.57 -18.33 -14.27
C GLY A 314 11.39 -17.63 -15.60
N THR A 315 11.64 -18.36 -16.67
CA THR A 315 11.45 -17.87 -18.05
C THR A 315 10.35 -18.68 -18.74
N ALA A 316 9.89 -18.22 -19.90
CA ALA A 316 8.87 -18.94 -20.66
C ALA A 316 9.33 -20.39 -20.94
N GLY A 317 8.59 -21.36 -20.38
CA GLY A 317 8.88 -22.79 -20.54
C GLY A 317 9.80 -23.40 -19.48
N GLU A 318 10.35 -22.62 -18.55
CA GLU A 318 11.21 -23.12 -17.46
C GLU A 318 10.81 -22.48 -16.13
N ALA A 319 10.04 -23.22 -15.32
CA ALA A 319 9.69 -22.81 -13.97
C ALA A 319 10.93 -22.85 -13.07
N ARG A 320 11.15 -21.77 -12.31
CA ARG A 320 12.25 -21.63 -11.34
C ARG A 320 11.72 -21.14 -10.01
N ASP A 321 10.68 -21.77 -9.49
CA ASP A 321 10.10 -21.43 -8.19
C ASP A 321 11.08 -21.75 -7.05
N CYS A 322 11.88 -22.80 -7.22
CA CYS A 322 12.89 -23.23 -6.27
C CYS A 322 14.24 -23.39 -6.96
N GLY A 323 15.28 -22.79 -6.38
CA GLY A 323 16.69 -23.06 -6.70
C GLY A 323 17.41 -23.60 -5.48
N ALA A 324 18.51 -24.32 -5.66
CA ALA A 324 19.35 -24.73 -4.54
C ALA A 324 20.82 -24.48 -4.87
N GLU A 325 21.48 -23.69 -4.05
CA GLU A 325 22.94 -23.54 -4.07
C GLU A 325 23.50 -24.70 -3.22
N GLY A 326 24.01 -25.76 -3.85
CA GLY A 326 24.46 -26.95 -3.11
C GLY A 326 23.33 -27.93 -2.71
N ALA A 327 22.41 -28.22 -3.65
CA ALA A 327 21.20 -29.03 -3.50
C ALA A 327 21.28 -30.33 -2.68
N SER A 328 22.45 -30.95 -2.55
CA SER A 328 22.63 -32.18 -1.76
C SER A 328 22.66 -31.96 -0.24
N ALA A 329 22.90 -30.73 0.22
CA ALA A 329 23.09 -30.42 1.64
C ALA A 329 21.93 -29.63 2.27
N ASP A 330 21.06 -29.02 1.47
CA ASP A 330 19.94 -28.21 1.97
C ASP A 330 18.96 -29.04 2.81
N LYS A 331 18.55 -28.49 3.95
CA LYS A 331 17.55 -29.07 4.87
C LYS A 331 16.45 -28.06 5.21
N SER A 332 16.22 -27.10 4.32
CA SER A 332 15.19 -26.08 4.51
C SER A 332 13.84 -26.70 4.85
N ILE A 333 13.11 -26.08 5.78
CA ILE A 333 11.80 -26.55 6.21
C ILE A 333 10.73 -25.84 5.37
N LEU A 334 9.95 -26.60 4.61
CA LEU A 334 8.89 -26.05 3.75
C LEU A 334 7.52 -26.55 4.20
N PHE A 335 6.57 -25.64 4.41
CA PHE A 335 5.22 -25.97 4.86
C PHE A 335 4.13 -25.18 4.14
N ASN A 336 3.09 -25.88 3.69
CA ASN A 336 1.86 -25.23 3.20
C ASN A 336 2.09 -24.17 2.09
N ASN A 337 3.05 -24.39 1.20
CA ASN A 337 3.30 -23.48 0.09
C ASN A 337 2.58 -23.93 -1.19
N LEU A 338 2.30 -23.00 -2.08
CA LEU A 338 1.89 -23.27 -3.45
C LEU A 338 3.07 -23.04 -4.38
N VAL A 339 3.45 -24.06 -5.13
CA VAL A 339 4.54 -24.02 -6.13
C VAL A 339 4.08 -24.60 -7.46
N SER A 340 4.77 -24.31 -8.56
CA SER A 340 4.49 -24.90 -9.87
C SER A 340 5.55 -25.90 -10.35
N GLN A 341 6.72 -25.86 -9.72
CA GLN A 341 7.83 -26.76 -9.97
C GLN A 341 7.74 -28.02 -9.06
N PRO A 342 7.71 -29.25 -9.61
CA PRO A 342 7.49 -30.48 -8.82
C PRO A 342 8.70 -30.94 -8.00
N ASP A 343 9.91 -30.56 -8.40
CA ASP A 343 11.19 -30.86 -7.75
C ASP A 343 11.58 -29.80 -6.69
N CYS A 344 10.72 -28.82 -6.44
CA CYS A 344 10.82 -27.99 -5.24
C CYS A 344 10.93 -28.91 -4.00
N PRO A 345 11.83 -28.60 -3.04
CA PRO A 345 12.00 -29.42 -1.84
C PRO A 345 10.65 -29.77 -1.19
N VAL A 346 10.42 -31.06 -0.99
CA VAL A 346 9.18 -31.55 -0.40
C VAL A 346 9.24 -31.37 1.12
N GLY A 347 8.30 -30.57 1.64
CA GLY A 347 8.06 -30.44 3.07
C GLY A 347 7.73 -31.78 3.74
N ALA A 348 7.68 -31.79 5.08
CA ALA A 348 7.29 -32.99 5.82
C ALA A 348 5.91 -33.50 5.35
N SER A 349 5.70 -34.82 5.32
CA SER A 349 4.51 -35.47 4.76
C SER A 349 3.18 -34.96 5.32
N ALA A 350 3.16 -34.49 6.57
CA ALA A 350 1.97 -33.93 7.22
C ALA A 350 1.56 -32.53 6.71
N ASN A 351 2.45 -31.80 6.02
CA ASN A 351 2.20 -30.42 5.60
C ASN A 351 2.92 -30.04 4.30
N GLN A 352 2.78 -30.89 3.29
CA GLN A 352 3.48 -30.75 2.03
C GLN A 352 3.07 -29.50 1.25
N ASN A 353 4.00 -29.03 0.42
CA ASN A 353 3.70 -28.03 -0.59
C ASN A 353 2.66 -28.60 -1.58
N THR A 354 1.75 -27.75 -2.04
CA THR A 354 0.87 -28.05 -3.15
C THR A 354 1.58 -27.70 -4.45
N VAL A 355 1.72 -28.67 -5.35
CA VAL A 355 2.27 -28.46 -6.69
C VAL A 355 1.13 -28.27 -7.68
N LEU A 356 1.09 -27.11 -8.35
CA LEU A 356 0.14 -26.80 -9.41
C LEU A 356 0.91 -26.57 -10.71
N GLN A 357 0.91 -27.56 -11.60
CA GLN A 357 1.70 -27.51 -12.84
C GLN A 357 1.08 -26.57 -13.88
N GLY A 358 1.91 -25.72 -14.48
CA GLY A 358 1.53 -24.80 -15.57
C GLY A 358 0.32 -23.90 -15.26
N PRO A 359 0.27 -23.21 -14.10
CA PRO A 359 -0.88 -22.38 -13.76
C PRO A 359 -0.92 -21.11 -14.59
N ASP A 360 -2.13 -20.70 -14.99
CA ASP A 360 -2.37 -19.31 -15.38
C ASP A 360 -2.25 -18.43 -14.13
N VAL A 361 -1.40 -17.41 -14.17
CA VAL A 361 -1.02 -16.67 -12.96
C VAL A 361 -1.76 -15.34 -12.84
N ILE A 362 -1.72 -14.50 -13.89
CA ILE A 362 -2.26 -13.13 -13.86
C ILE A 362 -3.38 -12.99 -14.89
N ALA A 363 -4.52 -12.46 -14.43
CA ALA A 363 -5.73 -12.26 -15.23
C ALA A 363 -5.66 -11.02 -16.14
N GLY A 364 -4.90 -11.12 -17.23
CA GLY A 364 -4.68 -10.05 -18.20
C GLY A 364 -3.22 -9.60 -18.26
N GLU A 365 -3.00 -8.30 -18.41
CA GLU A 365 -1.66 -7.70 -18.32
C GLU A 365 -1.08 -7.84 -16.90
N ASP A 366 0.24 -7.71 -16.76
CA ASP A 366 0.90 -7.86 -15.45
C ASP A 366 0.49 -6.82 -14.41
N GLU A 367 0.13 -5.63 -14.86
CA GLU A 367 -0.18 -4.47 -14.03
C GLU A 367 -1.43 -3.77 -14.56
N GLY A 368 -2.31 -3.31 -13.66
CA GLY A 368 -3.52 -2.58 -14.04
C GLY A 368 -4.84 -3.27 -13.67
N ALA A 369 -5.83 -3.18 -14.56
CA ALA A 369 -7.19 -3.65 -14.29
C ALA A 369 -7.32 -5.17 -14.43
N CYS A 370 -8.09 -5.80 -13.54
CA CYS A 370 -8.31 -7.24 -13.55
C CYS A 370 -9.36 -7.63 -14.59
N SER A 371 -9.06 -8.66 -15.39
CA SER A 371 -10.06 -9.28 -16.28
C SER A 371 -11.18 -9.91 -15.45
N ASN A 372 -12.43 -9.74 -15.88
CA ASN A 372 -13.57 -10.33 -15.19
C ASN A 372 -13.58 -11.88 -15.32
N LEU A 373 -14.40 -12.55 -14.51
CA LEU A 373 -14.41 -14.03 -14.43
C LEU A 373 -14.90 -14.74 -15.70
N LEU A 374 -15.49 -14.01 -16.64
CA LEU A 374 -15.89 -14.55 -17.95
C LEU A 374 -14.77 -14.42 -18.98
N GLN A 375 -14.03 -13.30 -18.95
CA GLN A 375 -12.88 -13.04 -19.81
C GLN A 375 -11.70 -13.95 -19.46
N ASP A 376 -11.46 -14.16 -18.16
CA ASP A 376 -10.42 -15.05 -17.66
C ASP A 376 -10.96 -15.85 -16.46
N GLY A 377 -11.20 -17.14 -16.69
CA GLY A 377 -11.74 -18.06 -15.69
C GLY A 377 -10.70 -18.94 -14.98
N SER A 378 -9.40 -18.78 -15.26
CA SER A 378 -8.34 -19.70 -14.82
C SER A 378 -7.19 -19.04 -14.06
N SER A 379 -6.88 -17.77 -14.33
CA SER A 379 -5.77 -17.06 -13.70
C SER A 379 -6.00 -16.84 -12.21
N LEU A 380 -5.00 -17.18 -11.39
CA LEU A 380 -5.12 -17.20 -9.93
C LEU A 380 -5.10 -15.82 -9.27
N PHE A 381 -4.51 -14.80 -9.90
CA PHE A 381 -4.38 -13.45 -9.36
C PHE A 381 -4.86 -12.41 -10.36
N CYS A 382 -5.31 -11.28 -9.82
CA CYS A 382 -5.42 -10.06 -10.60
C CYS A 382 -4.06 -9.43 -10.86
N PRO A 383 -3.94 -8.59 -11.89
CA PRO A 383 -2.76 -7.78 -12.14
C PRO A 383 -2.36 -6.96 -10.92
N TYR A 384 -1.07 -6.66 -10.80
CA TYR A 384 -0.59 -5.78 -9.72
C TYR A 384 -1.18 -4.38 -9.91
N ALA A 385 -1.81 -3.86 -8.88
CA ALA A 385 -2.43 -2.53 -8.90
C ALA A 385 -2.22 -1.80 -7.58
N VAL A 386 -2.09 -0.48 -7.66
CA VAL A 386 -2.05 0.42 -6.49
C VAL A 386 -3.38 1.15 -6.41
N PRO A 387 -4.27 0.82 -5.45
CA PRO A 387 -5.51 1.56 -5.26
C PRO A 387 -5.25 3.05 -4.95
N ALA A 388 -6.18 3.94 -5.35
CA ALA A 388 -6.00 5.39 -5.27
C ALA A 388 -5.69 5.94 -3.85
N LYS A 389 -6.05 5.20 -2.80
CA LYS A 389 -5.83 5.58 -1.39
C LYS A 389 -4.91 4.60 -0.65
N ALA A 390 -4.09 3.85 -1.35
CA ALA A 390 -3.16 2.89 -0.75
C ALA A 390 -1.71 3.29 -1.01
N PHE A 391 -0.84 3.10 -0.02
CA PHE A 391 0.60 3.36 -0.16
C PHE A 391 1.29 2.33 -1.06
N LEU A 392 0.92 1.06 -0.90
CA LEU A 392 1.47 -0.08 -1.65
C LEU A 392 0.38 -0.68 -2.54
N GLY A 393 0.79 -1.15 -3.72
CA GLY A 393 -0.02 -2.05 -4.52
C GLY A 393 0.12 -3.50 -4.08
N TYR A 394 -0.76 -4.36 -4.60
CA TYR A 394 -0.78 -5.77 -4.25
C TYR A 394 -1.31 -6.63 -5.41
N LEU A 395 -1.02 -7.93 -5.35
CA LEU A 395 -1.60 -8.95 -6.21
C LEU A 395 -2.78 -9.58 -5.47
N ARG A 396 -4.00 -9.30 -5.93
CA ARG A 396 -5.23 -9.84 -5.33
C ARG A 396 -5.47 -11.28 -5.79
N PRO A 397 -5.57 -12.29 -4.90
CA PRO A 397 -6.00 -13.62 -5.28
C PRO A 397 -7.42 -13.60 -5.87
N ARG A 398 -7.77 -14.57 -6.71
CA ARG A 398 -9.09 -14.64 -7.36
C ARG A 398 -9.89 -15.83 -6.87
N MET A 399 -11.20 -15.63 -6.75
CA MET A 399 -12.17 -16.69 -6.45
C MET A 399 -12.82 -17.16 -7.76
N LEU A 400 -12.22 -18.17 -8.37
CA LEU A 400 -12.64 -18.64 -9.69
C LEU A 400 -14.01 -19.33 -9.66
N LEU A 401 -14.73 -19.25 -10.78
CA LEU A 401 -16.05 -19.89 -10.94
C LEU A 401 -15.97 -21.42 -10.86
N SER A 402 -14.84 -22.00 -11.26
CA SER A 402 -14.54 -23.44 -11.24
C SER A 402 -14.44 -24.03 -9.84
N TYR A 403 -14.26 -23.20 -8.80
CA TYR A 403 -14.18 -23.67 -7.43
C TYR A 403 -15.54 -24.16 -6.93
N ALA A 404 -15.59 -25.39 -6.40
CA ALA A 404 -16.80 -25.99 -5.87
C ALA A 404 -17.18 -25.41 -4.49
N ASN A 405 -16.18 -24.98 -3.71
CA ASN A 405 -16.33 -24.32 -2.42
C ASN A 405 -15.11 -23.41 -2.13
N VAL A 406 -15.16 -22.68 -1.01
CA VAL A 406 -14.08 -21.77 -0.58
C VAL A 406 -12.72 -22.44 -0.37
N PHE A 407 -12.68 -23.74 -0.09
CA PHE A 407 -11.46 -24.52 0.10
C PHE A 407 -10.94 -25.18 -1.19
N SER A 408 -11.67 -25.06 -2.31
CA SER A 408 -11.25 -25.64 -3.59
C SER A 408 -10.13 -24.84 -4.26
N SER A 409 -9.96 -23.57 -3.89
CA SER A 409 -8.82 -22.76 -4.31
C SER A 409 -7.50 -23.41 -3.84
N PRO A 410 -6.40 -23.30 -4.59
CA PRO A 410 -5.07 -23.66 -4.09
C PRO A 410 -4.47 -22.63 -3.12
N ILE A 411 -5.10 -21.45 -2.98
CA ILE A 411 -4.61 -20.32 -2.20
C ILE A 411 -5.49 -20.09 -0.96
N LEU A 412 -6.82 -20.06 -1.15
CA LEU A 412 -7.73 -19.60 -0.10
C LEU A 412 -7.93 -20.62 1.02
N ASN A 413 -7.99 -20.12 2.27
CA ASN A 413 -8.28 -20.86 3.49
C ASN A 413 -7.44 -22.15 3.62
N LYS A 414 -6.12 -21.99 3.55
CA LYS A 414 -5.15 -23.10 3.54
C LYS A 414 -4.31 -23.19 4.79
N GLY A 415 -4.44 -22.26 5.73
CA GLY A 415 -3.67 -22.32 6.97
C GLY A 415 -3.93 -23.62 7.75
N GLN A 416 -2.98 -23.95 8.62
CA GLN A 416 -2.92 -25.22 9.34
C GLN A 416 -2.99 -24.99 10.85
N THR A 417 -3.51 -25.95 11.61
CA THR A 417 -3.58 -25.86 13.09
C THR A 417 -3.33 -27.22 13.72
N LEU A 418 -2.95 -27.28 14.99
CA LEU A 418 -2.92 -28.56 15.71
C LEU A 418 -4.27 -29.29 15.68
N ALA A 419 -5.38 -28.54 15.65
CA ALA A 419 -6.74 -29.10 15.62
C ALA A 419 -7.05 -29.86 14.32
N ASN A 420 -6.38 -29.56 13.21
CA ASN A 420 -6.54 -30.31 11.96
C ASN A 420 -5.57 -31.50 11.82
N GLY A 421 -4.87 -31.86 12.91
CA GLY A 421 -3.95 -33.00 12.97
C GLY A 421 -2.53 -32.71 12.49
N ASN A 422 -2.23 -31.45 12.16
CA ASN A 422 -0.92 -31.06 11.67
C ASN A 422 -0.01 -30.61 12.82
N ALA A 423 0.96 -31.44 13.20
CA ALA A 423 1.95 -31.10 14.23
C ALA A 423 3.12 -30.24 13.69
N ASN A 424 3.27 -30.17 12.37
CA ASN A 424 4.42 -29.56 11.70
C ASN A 424 3.96 -28.40 10.80
N PHE A 425 3.72 -27.24 11.39
CA PHE A 425 3.29 -26.05 10.66
C PHE A 425 3.84 -24.77 11.28
N VAL A 426 3.79 -23.70 10.49
CA VAL A 426 3.98 -22.32 10.95
C VAL A 426 2.63 -21.64 10.84
N TYR A 427 2.20 -20.94 11.89
CA TYR A 427 0.98 -20.13 11.85
C TYR A 427 1.12 -19.03 10.80
N CYS A 428 0.02 -18.65 10.19
CA CYS A 428 0.02 -17.43 9.40
C CYS A 428 0.26 -16.21 10.28
N GLU A 429 0.75 -15.16 9.65
CA GLU A 429 0.84 -13.86 10.30
C GLU A 429 -0.55 -13.28 10.60
N PRO A 430 -0.71 -12.51 11.68
CA PRO A 430 -2.01 -12.00 12.14
C PRO A 430 -2.65 -10.95 11.22
N ALA A 431 -1.89 -10.40 10.27
CA ALA A 431 -2.38 -9.46 9.27
C ALA A 431 -1.81 -9.83 7.89
N ASP A 432 -2.34 -9.24 6.82
CA ASP A 432 -1.82 -9.34 5.46
C ASP A 432 -0.94 -8.14 5.08
N GLN A 433 -0.43 -8.08 3.86
CA GLN A 433 0.43 -6.99 3.36
C GLN A 433 -0.21 -5.60 3.48
N ARG A 434 -1.54 -5.50 3.46
CA ARG A 434 -2.27 -4.24 3.56
C ARG A 434 -2.48 -3.82 5.02
N GLY A 435 -2.04 -4.64 5.98
CA GLY A 435 -2.36 -4.50 7.39
C GLY A 435 -3.78 -4.99 7.73
N THR A 436 -4.45 -5.69 6.81
CA THR A 436 -5.79 -6.26 7.07
C THR A 436 -5.63 -7.44 8.01
N ALA A 437 -6.33 -7.43 9.15
CA ALA A 437 -6.28 -8.52 10.11
C ALA A 437 -6.82 -9.82 9.49
N ARG A 438 -6.09 -10.92 9.71
CA ARG A 438 -6.59 -12.27 9.42
C ARG A 438 -7.48 -12.75 10.56
N LEU A 439 -8.34 -13.71 10.28
CA LEU A 439 -9.16 -14.34 11.31
C LEU A 439 -8.27 -15.05 12.34
N ALA A 440 -8.69 -15.03 13.60
CA ALA A 440 -7.93 -15.66 14.69
C ALA A 440 -7.81 -17.18 14.53
N ASP A 441 -8.77 -17.80 13.85
CA ASP A 441 -8.68 -19.20 13.44
C ASP A 441 -7.83 -19.31 12.17
N ASN A 442 -6.62 -19.83 12.34
CA ASN A 442 -5.62 -19.95 11.28
C ASN A 442 -6.09 -20.83 10.11
N LEU A 443 -7.13 -21.66 10.27
CA LEU A 443 -7.67 -22.47 9.16
C LEU A 443 -8.18 -21.64 7.99
N TRP A 444 -8.59 -20.40 8.26
CA TRP A 444 -9.13 -19.48 7.25
C TRP A 444 -8.06 -18.62 6.59
N CYS A 445 -6.80 -18.76 7.01
CA CYS A 445 -5.73 -17.98 6.40
C CYS A 445 -5.47 -18.41 4.95
N ASP A 446 -5.36 -17.43 4.07
CA ASP A 446 -4.91 -17.60 2.69
C ASP A 446 -3.39 -17.72 2.57
N ARG A 447 -2.91 -18.54 1.63
CA ARG A 447 -1.48 -18.54 1.27
C ARG A 447 -1.10 -17.21 0.61
N GLY A 448 0.13 -16.79 0.85
CA GLY A 448 0.70 -15.59 0.26
C GLY A 448 0.41 -14.32 1.06
N ALA A 449 0.77 -13.19 0.46
CA ALA A 449 0.86 -11.91 1.14
C ALA A 449 -0.49 -11.22 1.38
N VAL A 450 -1.54 -11.61 0.66
CA VAL A 450 -2.86 -10.95 0.70
C VAL A 450 -3.90 -11.97 1.17
N GLU A 451 -4.74 -11.53 2.10
CA GLU A 451 -5.93 -12.25 2.57
C GLU A 451 -7.15 -11.75 1.79
N ILE A 452 -8.05 -12.61 1.32
CA ILE A 452 -9.28 -12.16 0.69
C ILE A 452 -10.20 -11.51 1.73
N ALA A 453 -10.43 -10.21 1.57
CA ALA A 453 -11.34 -9.44 2.42
C ALA A 453 -12.67 -9.17 1.70
N VAL A 454 -13.77 -9.63 2.29
CA VAL A 454 -15.13 -9.41 1.78
C VAL A 454 -15.86 -8.46 2.71
N PRO A 455 -16.39 -7.32 2.23
CA PRO A 455 -17.07 -6.37 3.08
C PRO A 455 -18.44 -6.91 3.49
N ALA A 456 -18.88 -6.65 4.73
CA ALA A 456 -20.20 -7.06 5.20
C ALA A 456 -21.35 -6.31 4.50
N SER A 457 -21.08 -5.09 4.01
CA SER A 457 -22.03 -4.28 3.24
C SER A 457 -21.28 -3.28 2.36
N ILE A 458 -21.95 -2.79 1.31
CA ILE A 458 -21.40 -1.78 0.43
C ILE A 458 -21.82 -0.40 0.92
N SER A 459 -20.88 0.55 0.89
CA SER A 459 -21.16 1.95 1.20
C SER A 459 -22.26 2.52 0.30
N LYS A 460 -22.91 3.59 0.76
CA LYS A 460 -23.95 4.27 0.00
C LYS A 460 -23.43 4.69 -1.38
N LEU A 461 -24.14 4.28 -2.43
CA LEU A 461 -23.93 4.65 -3.81
C LEU A 461 -24.94 5.73 -4.21
N GLY A 462 -24.64 6.50 -5.26
CA GLY A 462 -25.56 7.52 -5.72
C GLY A 462 -24.88 8.72 -6.35
N LYS A 463 -25.68 9.55 -7.02
CA LYS A 463 -25.24 10.82 -7.58
C LYS A 463 -26.42 11.78 -7.68
N ASP A 464 -26.12 13.06 -7.58
CA ASP A 464 -27.05 14.14 -7.93
C ASP A 464 -27.00 14.35 -9.45
N ILE A 465 -28.17 14.48 -10.07
CA ILE A 465 -28.35 14.57 -11.52
C ILE A 465 -29.35 15.65 -11.91
N LYS A 466 -29.30 16.05 -13.17
CA LYS A 466 -30.28 16.90 -13.84
C LYS A 466 -31.31 16.08 -14.62
N PRO A 467 -32.48 16.66 -14.95
CA PRO A 467 -33.43 16.03 -15.86
C PRO A 467 -32.76 15.63 -17.18
N GLY A 468 -32.89 14.35 -17.55
CA GLY A 468 -32.30 13.78 -18.76
C GLY A 468 -30.88 13.19 -18.58
N GLU A 469 -30.23 13.40 -17.44
CA GLU A 469 -28.93 12.78 -17.16
C GLU A 469 -29.08 11.32 -16.68
N ILE A 470 -28.11 10.49 -17.05
CA ILE A 470 -27.97 9.10 -16.63
C ILE A 470 -26.86 9.01 -15.59
N VAL A 471 -27.09 8.26 -14.52
CA VAL A 471 -26.06 7.97 -13.52
C VAL A 471 -25.22 6.79 -14.00
N GLN A 472 -23.91 6.95 -14.03
CA GLN A 472 -22.95 5.87 -14.25
C GLN A 472 -21.96 5.84 -13.09
N LEU A 473 -21.87 4.68 -12.43
CA LEU A 473 -20.95 4.40 -11.33
C LEU A 473 -20.19 3.11 -11.62
N ASN A 474 -19.05 2.90 -10.96
CA ASN A 474 -18.40 1.59 -10.91
C ASN A 474 -18.38 1.08 -9.48
N ILE A 475 -18.83 -0.16 -9.26
CA ILE A 475 -18.95 -0.73 -7.92
C ILE A 475 -17.84 -1.73 -7.56
N LEU A 476 -16.91 -2.06 -8.46
CA LEU A 476 -15.92 -3.12 -8.21
C LEU A 476 -15.07 -2.86 -6.97
N GLU A 477 -14.59 -1.62 -6.79
CA GLU A 477 -13.80 -1.23 -5.60
C GLU A 477 -14.61 -1.36 -4.30
N SER A 478 -15.94 -1.36 -4.38
CA SER A 478 -16.82 -1.52 -3.22
C SER A 478 -17.06 -2.98 -2.84
N LEU A 479 -16.63 -3.94 -3.66
CA LEU A 479 -16.82 -5.38 -3.41
C LEU A 479 -15.69 -5.99 -2.57
N GLY A 480 -14.73 -5.18 -2.12
CA GLY A 480 -13.49 -5.65 -1.52
C GLY A 480 -12.71 -6.50 -2.51
N ASP A 481 -12.30 -7.69 -2.09
CA ASP A 481 -11.51 -8.59 -2.92
C ASP A 481 -12.34 -9.57 -3.77
N SER A 482 -13.64 -9.29 -3.94
CA SER A 482 -14.56 -10.15 -4.69
C SER A 482 -14.82 -9.64 -6.10
N ASP A 483 -15.27 -10.54 -6.97
CA ASP A 483 -15.69 -10.26 -8.34
C ASP A 483 -17.19 -10.45 -8.50
N LEU A 484 -17.79 -9.77 -9.48
CA LEU A 484 -19.16 -10.08 -9.90
C LEU A 484 -19.20 -11.43 -10.61
N ILE A 485 -20.25 -12.21 -10.36
CA ILE A 485 -20.50 -13.45 -11.09
C ILE A 485 -21.34 -13.18 -12.35
N PRO A 486 -21.12 -13.92 -13.45
CA PRO A 486 -21.93 -13.77 -14.66
C PRO A 486 -23.39 -14.12 -14.42
N LYS A 487 -24.32 -13.43 -15.07
CA LYS A 487 -25.77 -13.69 -14.98
C LYS A 487 -26.15 -15.15 -15.27
N GLU A 488 -25.39 -15.85 -16.11
CA GLU A 488 -25.60 -17.26 -16.45
C GLU A 488 -25.43 -18.19 -15.24
N GLN A 489 -24.66 -17.78 -14.23
CA GLN A 489 -24.43 -18.55 -13.01
C GLN A 489 -25.56 -18.38 -11.97
N CYS A 490 -26.42 -17.37 -12.13
CA CYS A 490 -27.35 -16.96 -11.07
C CYS A 490 -28.42 -18.00 -10.76
N ASN A 491 -28.93 -18.73 -11.76
CA ASN A 491 -29.90 -19.79 -11.53
C ASN A 491 -29.32 -20.93 -10.68
N ALA A 492 -28.05 -21.26 -10.89
CA ALA A 492 -27.37 -22.30 -10.10
C ALA A 492 -27.10 -21.85 -8.66
N VAL A 493 -26.80 -20.56 -8.48
CA VAL A 493 -26.38 -20.02 -7.18
C VAL A 493 -27.57 -19.60 -6.29
N ALA A 494 -28.61 -19.01 -6.89
CA ALA A 494 -29.71 -18.37 -6.19
C ALA A 494 -31.12 -18.82 -6.64
N GLY A 495 -31.20 -19.71 -7.64
CA GLY A 495 -32.47 -20.10 -8.25
C GLY A 495 -33.01 -19.09 -9.26
N PRO A 496 -34.25 -19.30 -9.76
CA PRO A 496 -34.88 -18.39 -10.71
C PRO A 496 -35.03 -16.97 -10.14
N ASN A 497 -34.93 -15.97 -11.02
CA ASN A 497 -35.12 -14.58 -10.62
C ASN A 497 -36.53 -14.34 -10.09
N PRO A 498 -36.71 -13.89 -8.82
CA PRO A 498 -38.03 -13.63 -8.26
C PRO A 498 -38.84 -12.58 -9.02
N ALA A 499 -38.19 -11.69 -9.78
CA ALA A 499 -38.85 -10.68 -10.60
C ALA A 499 -39.42 -11.23 -11.92
N GLY A 500 -39.24 -12.52 -12.23
CA GLY A 500 -39.71 -13.14 -13.47
C GLY A 500 -38.99 -12.68 -14.75
N THR A 501 -37.90 -11.93 -14.61
CA THR A 501 -37.06 -11.43 -15.71
C THR A 501 -35.70 -12.15 -15.72
N PRO A 502 -34.96 -12.16 -16.85
CA PRO A 502 -33.60 -12.69 -16.86
C PRO A 502 -32.71 -12.03 -15.80
N TRP A 503 -31.79 -12.81 -15.22
CA TRP A 503 -30.79 -12.26 -14.32
C TRP A 503 -29.88 -11.25 -15.04
N GLN A 504 -29.41 -10.26 -14.29
CA GLN A 504 -28.26 -9.44 -14.65
C GLN A 504 -27.02 -9.94 -13.89
N ASP A 505 -25.85 -9.41 -14.24
CA ASP A 505 -24.59 -9.77 -13.59
C ASP A 505 -24.64 -9.46 -12.10
N GLY A 506 -23.91 -10.26 -11.32
CA GLY A 506 -23.99 -10.24 -9.85
C GLY A 506 -25.34 -10.69 -9.31
N CYS A 507 -26.20 -11.32 -10.11
CA CYS A 507 -27.55 -11.75 -9.71
C CYS A 507 -28.35 -10.59 -9.09
N LEU A 508 -28.30 -9.43 -9.76
CA LEU A 508 -28.85 -8.18 -9.26
C LEU A 508 -30.33 -8.32 -8.88
N LYS A 509 -30.63 -8.02 -7.61
CA LYS A 509 -31.98 -7.74 -7.13
C LYS A 509 -32.09 -6.27 -6.76
N ILE A 510 -33.25 -5.69 -7.07
CA ILE A 510 -33.60 -4.35 -6.63
C ILE A 510 -34.68 -4.49 -5.56
N LYS A 511 -34.36 -4.05 -4.35
CA LYS A 511 -35.30 -3.94 -3.25
C LYS A 511 -35.72 -2.49 -3.10
N GLN A 512 -36.96 -2.21 -3.52
CA GLN A 512 -37.57 -0.90 -3.34
C GLN A 512 -37.80 -0.64 -1.86
N LYS A 513 -37.71 0.64 -1.47
CA LYS A 513 -38.11 1.08 -0.13
C LYS A 513 -39.58 1.49 -0.16
N GLU A 514 -39.95 2.54 0.57
CA GLU A 514 -41.34 3.02 0.70
C GLU A 514 -41.91 3.59 -0.61
N THR A 515 -41.07 3.85 -1.62
CA THR A 515 -41.46 4.46 -2.89
C THR A 515 -41.21 3.53 -4.07
N VAL A 516 -42.05 3.64 -5.10
CA VAL A 516 -41.80 3.03 -6.41
C VAL A 516 -40.58 3.67 -7.06
N SER A 517 -39.73 2.87 -7.70
CA SER A 517 -38.55 3.38 -8.39
C SER A 517 -38.91 4.41 -9.45
N LYS A 518 -38.10 5.45 -9.53
CA LYS A 518 -38.23 6.53 -10.51
C LYS A 518 -37.27 6.35 -11.70
N GLY A 519 -36.71 5.15 -11.86
CA GLY A 519 -35.78 4.81 -12.93
C GLY A 519 -35.56 3.31 -13.07
N ARG A 520 -34.59 2.96 -13.92
CA ARG A 520 -34.17 1.58 -14.20
C ARG A 520 -32.68 1.42 -13.96
N THR A 521 -32.31 0.36 -13.25
CA THR A 521 -30.92 0.05 -12.91
C THR A 521 -30.42 -1.14 -13.71
N GLU A 522 -29.21 -1.01 -14.26
CA GLU A 522 -28.49 -2.07 -14.95
C GLU A 522 -27.08 -2.26 -14.39
N LEU A 523 -26.62 -3.50 -14.30
CA LEU A 523 -25.28 -3.86 -13.85
C LEU A 523 -24.62 -4.83 -14.83
N ASN A 524 -23.35 -4.56 -15.16
CA ASN A 524 -22.50 -5.45 -15.94
C ASN A 524 -21.36 -6.05 -15.12
N LEU A 525 -20.70 -7.08 -15.66
CA LEU A 525 -19.56 -7.78 -15.04
C LEU A 525 -18.36 -6.88 -14.69
N ASP A 526 -18.15 -5.79 -15.44
CA ASP A 526 -17.07 -4.84 -15.18
C ASP A 526 -17.44 -3.82 -14.06
N GLY A 527 -18.57 -4.07 -13.38
CA GLY A 527 -19.09 -3.27 -12.27
C GLY A 527 -19.71 -1.95 -12.67
N GLY A 528 -19.91 -1.70 -13.97
CA GLY A 528 -20.65 -0.55 -14.46
C GLY A 528 -22.11 -0.62 -14.02
N LEU A 529 -22.47 0.22 -13.05
CA LEU A 529 -23.82 0.39 -12.54
C LEU A 529 -24.44 1.63 -13.20
N THR A 530 -25.44 1.40 -14.05
CA THR A 530 -26.16 2.46 -14.77
C THR A 530 -27.54 2.63 -14.18
N TYR A 531 -27.94 3.86 -13.87
CA TYR A 531 -29.32 4.20 -13.51
C TYR A 531 -29.88 5.23 -14.50
N THR A 532 -30.98 4.85 -15.16
CA THR A 532 -31.68 5.65 -16.16
C THR A 532 -33.01 6.15 -15.57
N PRO A 533 -33.19 7.46 -15.35
CA PRO A 533 -34.46 8.01 -14.83
C PRO A 533 -35.64 7.78 -15.79
N ASN A 534 -36.81 7.46 -15.24
CA ASN A 534 -38.07 7.34 -15.97
C ASN A 534 -38.76 8.71 -16.07
N GLY A 535 -38.14 9.62 -16.83
CA GLY A 535 -38.62 10.98 -17.03
C GLY A 535 -38.02 12.01 -16.07
N SER A 536 -38.64 13.19 -16.04
CA SER A 536 -38.17 14.35 -15.28
C SER A 536 -38.97 14.50 -13.99
N TRP A 537 -38.37 14.13 -12.87
CA TRP A 537 -38.96 14.21 -11.53
C TRP A 537 -38.12 15.10 -10.62
N HIS A 538 -38.72 15.54 -9.52
CA HIS A 538 -38.03 16.34 -8.51
C HIS A 538 -37.91 15.56 -7.21
N GLY A 539 -36.75 15.66 -6.56
CA GLY A 539 -36.49 15.04 -5.26
C GLY A 539 -35.50 13.88 -5.36
N THR A 540 -35.81 12.76 -4.72
CA THR A 540 -34.89 11.62 -4.55
C THR A 540 -35.56 10.30 -4.97
N ASP A 541 -34.78 9.38 -5.52
CA ASP A 541 -35.09 7.95 -5.64
C ASP A 541 -34.14 7.15 -4.73
N ASP A 542 -34.71 6.39 -3.80
CA ASP A 542 -33.98 5.65 -2.76
C ASP A 542 -34.35 4.17 -2.81
N PHE A 543 -33.38 3.33 -3.19
CA PHE A 543 -33.56 1.88 -3.27
C PHE A 543 -32.31 1.14 -2.77
N GLU A 544 -32.42 -0.17 -2.63
CA GLU A 544 -31.30 -1.05 -2.30
C GLU A 544 -31.04 -2.00 -3.48
N ILE A 545 -29.78 -2.13 -3.87
CA ILE A 545 -29.34 -3.21 -4.74
C ILE A 545 -28.77 -4.34 -3.88
N GLN A 546 -29.06 -5.57 -4.27
CA GLN A 546 -28.49 -6.75 -3.66
C GLN A 546 -27.80 -7.57 -4.74
N ILE A 547 -26.56 -7.98 -4.50
CA ILE A 547 -25.72 -8.68 -5.46
C ILE A 547 -25.00 -9.86 -4.81
N ILE A 548 -24.74 -10.90 -5.59
CA ILE A 548 -23.91 -12.04 -5.22
C ILE A 548 -22.56 -11.89 -5.92
N THR A 549 -21.49 -12.17 -5.17
CA THR A 549 -20.11 -12.09 -5.66
C THR A 549 -19.47 -13.47 -5.72
N SER A 550 -18.27 -13.53 -6.27
CA SER A 550 -17.46 -14.74 -6.34
C SER A 550 -17.16 -15.36 -4.98
N SER A 551 -17.14 -14.54 -3.92
CA SER A 551 -16.93 -14.97 -2.54
C SER A 551 -18.22 -15.38 -1.84
N THR A 552 -19.25 -14.53 -1.89
CA THR A 552 -20.48 -14.75 -1.14
C THR A 552 -21.36 -15.85 -1.71
N ARG A 553 -21.14 -16.31 -2.95
CA ARG A 553 -21.91 -17.39 -3.58
C ARG A 553 -21.91 -18.71 -2.81
N PHE A 554 -20.92 -18.92 -1.93
CA PHE A 554 -20.77 -20.12 -1.10
C PHE A 554 -21.52 -20.05 0.23
N ASN A 555 -22.04 -18.88 0.61
CA ASN A 555 -22.75 -18.72 1.87
C ASN A 555 -24.07 -19.51 1.86
N SER A 556 -24.46 -19.99 3.03
CA SER A 556 -25.75 -20.64 3.27
C SER A 556 -26.43 -20.01 4.48
N PRO A 557 -27.73 -19.67 4.43
CA PRO A 557 -28.68 -19.90 3.33
C PRO A 557 -28.51 -18.91 2.15
N VAL A 558 -29.35 -19.02 1.10
CA VAL A 558 -29.25 -18.21 -0.14
C VAL A 558 -29.30 -16.70 0.14
N GLU A 559 -30.04 -16.28 1.17
CA GLU A 559 -30.16 -14.88 1.59
C GLU A 559 -28.82 -14.32 2.07
N ALA A 560 -27.97 -15.15 2.69
CA ALA A 560 -26.64 -14.78 3.16
C ALA A 560 -25.61 -14.62 2.03
N LYS A 561 -25.98 -14.97 0.78
CA LYS A 561 -25.14 -14.76 -0.40
C LYS A 561 -25.15 -13.32 -0.90
N TYR A 562 -26.13 -12.52 -0.49
CA TYR A 562 -26.33 -11.18 -1.02
C TYR A 562 -25.59 -10.11 -0.22
N LEU A 563 -24.71 -9.36 -0.90
CA LEU A 563 -24.20 -8.08 -0.45
C LEU A 563 -25.17 -6.97 -0.83
N SER A 564 -25.48 -6.07 0.10
CA SER A 564 -26.44 -4.99 -0.13
C SER A 564 -25.75 -3.63 -0.20
N ALA A 565 -26.23 -2.77 -1.11
CA ALA A 565 -25.82 -1.38 -1.24
C ALA A 565 -27.06 -0.47 -1.31
N ARG A 566 -27.06 0.61 -0.52
CA ARG A 566 -28.08 1.66 -0.65
C ARG A 566 -27.71 2.55 -1.84
N VAL A 567 -28.68 2.81 -2.72
CA VAL A 567 -28.54 3.73 -3.84
C VAL A 567 -29.48 4.91 -3.64
N THR A 568 -28.94 6.12 -3.75
CA THR A 568 -29.72 7.37 -3.70
C THR A 568 -29.41 8.19 -4.94
N VAL A 569 -30.41 8.46 -5.77
CA VAL A 569 -30.29 9.39 -6.89
C VAL A 569 -31.14 10.61 -6.61
N LYS A 570 -30.56 11.80 -6.70
CA LYS A 570 -31.28 13.06 -6.48
C LYS A 570 -31.40 13.79 -7.81
N GLN A 571 -32.61 14.11 -8.25
CA GLN A 571 -32.83 14.90 -9.45
C GLN A 571 -33.36 16.29 -9.09
N GLU A 572 -32.60 17.32 -9.46
CA GLU A 572 -32.98 18.73 -9.25
C GLU A 572 -32.89 19.51 -10.57
N PRO A 573 -33.90 20.35 -10.89
CA PRO A 573 -33.83 21.23 -12.06
C PRO A 573 -32.77 22.32 -11.83
N ASP A 574 -32.44 23.07 -12.89
CA ASP A 574 -31.61 24.26 -12.71
C ASP A 574 -32.37 25.32 -11.94
N ASN A 575 -31.74 25.84 -10.88
CA ASN A 575 -32.21 27.02 -10.15
C ASN A 575 -31.94 28.28 -10.97
N ALA A 576 -32.43 28.33 -12.20
CA ALA A 576 -32.54 29.55 -12.99
C ALA A 576 -33.86 30.23 -12.60
N MET A 577 -33.93 30.76 -11.38
CA MET A 577 -34.92 31.79 -11.10
C MET A 577 -34.46 33.05 -11.82
N GLU A 578 -34.93 33.27 -13.05
CA GLU A 578 -34.86 34.61 -13.63
C GLU A 578 -35.54 35.56 -12.64
N SER A 579 -34.78 36.51 -12.10
CA SER A 579 -35.37 37.64 -11.41
C SER A 579 -36.21 38.39 -12.44
N LYS A 580 -37.50 38.04 -12.52
CA LYS A 580 -38.49 38.94 -13.04
C LYS A 580 -38.58 40.07 -12.03
N THR A 581 -37.69 41.04 -12.17
CA THR A 581 -37.98 42.39 -11.71
C THR A 581 -39.34 42.70 -12.31
N VAL A 582 -40.35 42.80 -11.45
CA VAL A 582 -41.60 43.41 -11.86
C VAL A 582 -41.18 44.82 -12.23
N GLU A 583 -41.14 45.12 -13.53
CA GLU A 583 -41.17 46.51 -13.97
C GLU A 583 -42.49 47.05 -13.42
N THR A 584 -42.44 47.67 -12.24
CA THR A 584 -43.43 48.67 -11.91
C THR A 584 -43.27 49.70 -13.01
N SER A 585 -44.18 49.68 -13.98
CA SER A 585 -44.36 50.72 -14.98
C SER A 585 -44.84 52.00 -14.29
N GLY A 586 -44.04 52.52 -13.35
CA GLY A 586 -44.03 53.90 -12.91
C GLY A 586 -43.35 54.81 -13.93
N GLY A 587 -43.44 54.44 -15.22
CA GLY A 587 -42.97 55.25 -16.33
C GLY A 587 -43.86 56.49 -16.46
N ALA A 588 -43.25 57.66 -16.20
CA ALA A 588 -43.72 59.02 -16.51
C ALA A 588 -45.07 59.50 -15.92
N LEU A 589 -46.11 58.67 -15.79
CA LEU A 589 -47.45 59.08 -15.31
C LEU A 589 -47.50 59.36 -13.80
N GLY A 590 -46.61 58.76 -13.01
CA GLY A 590 -46.46 59.04 -11.57
C GLY A 590 -45.92 60.44 -11.27
N ALA A 591 -44.99 60.95 -12.08
CA ALA A 591 -44.43 62.28 -11.91
C ALA A 591 -45.43 63.38 -12.30
N TYR A 592 -46.17 63.18 -13.40
CA TYR A 592 -47.21 64.13 -13.82
C TYR A 592 -48.39 64.19 -12.85
N SER A 593 -48.79 63.07 -12.25
CA SER A 593 -49.85 63.04 -11.24
C SER A 593 -49.42 63.72 -9.94
N LEU A 594 -48.17 63.57 -9.50
CA LEU A 594 -47.61 64.32 -8.37
C LEU A 594 -47.48 65.82 -8.66
N ALA A 595 -47.04 66.21 -9.86
CA ALA A 595 -46.94 67.61 -10.26
C ALA A 595 -48.33 68.29 -10.35
N ALA A 596 -49.35 67.58 -10.86
CA ALA A 596 -50.74 68.06 -10.87
C ALA A 596 -51.29 68.22 -9.43
N LEU A 597 -50.96 67.31 -8.52
CA LEU A 597 -51.36 67.41 -7.11
C LEU A 597 -50.72 68.62 -6.41
N PHE A 598 -49.43 68.89 -6.65
CA PHE A 598 -48.75 70.08 -6.14
C PHE A 598 -49.25 71.38 -6.79
N GLY A 599 -49.59 71.37 -8.09
CA GLY A 599 -50.23 72.51 -8.77
C GLY A 599 -51.60 72.85 -8.19
N LEU A 600 -52.41 71.84 -7.84
CA LEU A 600 -53.71 72.03 -7.19
C LEU A 600 -53.58 72.51 -5.73
N LEU A 601 -52.53 72.10 -5.02
CA LEU A 601 -52.19 72.64 -3.70
C LEU A 601 -51.69 74.09 -3.76
N GLY A 602 -51.00 74.48 -4.83
CA GLY A 602 -50.60 75.87 -5.11
C GLY A 602 -51.77 76.80 -5.45
N LEU A 603 -52.75 76.30 -6.22
CA LEU A 603 -53.96 77.06 -6.58
C LEU A 603 -54.92 77.25 -5.40
N ARG A 604 -54.80 76.45 -4.33
CA ARG A 604 -55.55 76.63 -3.08
C ARG A 604 -54.98 77.74 -2.19
N ARG A 605 -53.79 78.30 -2.50
CA ARG A 605 -53.19 79.46 -1.82
C ARG A 605 -53.38 80.80 -2.55
N PHE A 606 -54.08 80.82 -3.69
CA PHE A 606 -54.45 82.04 -4.40
C PHE A 606 -55.95 82.07 -4.71
N LYS A 607 -56.78 82.15 -3.66
CA LYS A 607 -58.07 82.87 -3.70
C LYS A 607 -58.57 83.13 -2.27
N LYS A 608 -58.40 84.41 -1.90
CA LYS A 608 -58.70 85.14 -0.66
C LYS A 608 -57.74 84.93 0.50
#